data_AF-A0A2V8FVK3-F1
#
_entry.id   AF-A0A2V8FVK3-F1
#
_cell.length_a   1.000
_cell.length_b   1.000
_cell.length_c   1.000
_cell.angle_alpha   90.00
_cell.angle_beta   90.00
_cell.angle_gamma   90.00
#
_symmetry.space_group_name_H-M   'P 1'
#
loop_
_entity.id
_entity.type
_entity.pdbx_description
1 polymer ?
#
loop_
_entity_poly.entity_id
_entity_poly.type
_entity_poly.pdbx_seq_one_letter_code
_entity_poly.pdbx_strand_id
1 'polypeptide(L)'
;MRFGRNPMTTRCVRLYRVLLILCAVAVLFPATAAAQFTAVDLGTLGGGFSWAHAVNNRGQVVGRSATASGAHHAFIWEAGVMRDLGTLPGGSYSEALSINDGGQVVGWGSIDEATCALLWTDGTVRDLGFLPGGIWSFARDINNAGRVVGESLIPSTGYRAFVWEDGVMSELPMRPRAESYARGINGRGDIVGAYDSGNGIHAILWTKR
;
A
#
# COMPACT_ATOMS: atom_id res chain seq x y z
N MET A 1 -35.50 -41.52 -78.93
CA MET A 1 -34.10 -41.52 -78.45
C MET A 1 -33.72 -40.11 -78.00
N ARG A 2 -33.36 -39.97 -76.71
CA ARG A 2 -32.69 -38.86 -75.98
C ARG A 2 -33.33 -37.46 -76.01
N PHE A 3 -34.02 -36.99 -74.96
CA PHE A 3 -33.59 -36.53 -73.60
C PHE A 3 -32.72 -35.26 -73.67
N GLY A 4 -33.05 -34.09 -73.06
CA GLY A 4 -33.98 -33.83 -71.96
C GLY A 4 -34.55 -32.39 -71.88
N ARG A 5 -35.68 -32.30 -71.16
CA ARG A 5 -36.41 -31.11 -70.71
C ARG A 5 -36.12 -30.88 -69.21
N ASN A 6 -36.02 -29.59 -68.84
CA ASN A 6 -36.40 -28.96 -67.55
C ASN A 6 -35.55 -29.27 -66.28
N PRO A 7 -35.50 -28.38 -65.24
CA PRO A 7 -36.57 -27.44 -64.87
C PRO A 7 -36.21 -26.02 -64.38
N MET A 8 -37.24 -25.18 -64.46
CA MET A 8 -37.49 -23.97 -63.67
C MET A 8 -37.46 -24.23 -62.16
N THR A 9 -37.01 -23.23 -61.38
CA THR A 9 -37.42 -22.83 -60.00
C THR A 9 -36.38 -21.81 -59.48
N THR A 10 -36.60 -20.65 -58.85
CA THR A 10 -37.78 -19.98 -58.24
C THR A 10 -37.42 -18.50 -57.94
N ARG A 11 -38.29 -17.56 -58.37
CA ARG A 11 -38.77 -16.28 -57.79
C ARG A 11 -37.93 -15.44 -56.77
N CYS A 12 -37.91 -14.09 -56.96
CA CYS A 12 -38.60 -13.05 -56.13
C CYS A 12 -37.90 -11.65 -56.03
N VAL A 13 -38.55 -10.60 -56.61
CA VAL A 13 -38.95 -9.27 -56.03
C VAL A 13 -37.94 -8.15 -55.59
N ARG A 14 -37.99 -6.97 -56.32
CA ARG A 14 -38.00 -5.50 -55.94
C ARG A 14 -36.90 -4.88 -55.03
N LEU A 15 -36.56 -3.58 -54.98
CA LEU A 15 -36.66 -2.30 -55.75
C LEU A 15 -35.94 -1.19 -54.88
N TYR A 16 -35.32 -0.16 -55.50
CA TYR A 16 -34.94 1.19 -54.99
C TYR A 16 -33.75 1.51 -54.04
N ARG A 17 -33.09 2.64 -54.38
CA ARG A 17 -32.48 3.75 -53.56
C ARG A 17 -30.96 3.89 -53.56
N VAL A 18 -30.43 4.95 -54.20
CA VAL A 18 -29.23 5.66 -53.71
C VAL A 18 -29.37 7.16 -53.99
N LEU A 19 -29.72 7.94 -52.96
CA LEU A 19 -29.49 9.39 -52.89
C LEU A 19 -29.10 9.73 -51.45
N LEU A 20 -28.20 10.72 -51.30
CA LEU A 20 -27.71 11.39 -50.07
C LEU A 20 -26.45 10.78 -49.42
N ILE A 21 -25.29 11.23 -49.91
CA ILE A 21 -24.08 11.38 -49.09
C ILE A 21 -24.33 12.60 -48.21
N LEU A 22 -24.74 12.39 -46.96
CA LEU A 22 -24.73 13.41 -45.92
C LEU A 22 -23.48 13.21 -45.05
N CYS A 23 -22.64 14.24 -45.00
CA CYS A 23 -21.53 14.37 -44.08
C CYS A 23 -21.95 14.06 -42.64
N ALA A 24 -21.48 12.94 -42.11
CA ALA A 24 -21.17 12.79 -40.70
C ALA A 24 -20.03 11.77 -40.59
N VAL A 25 -18.81 12.19 -40.93
CA VAL A 25 -17.65 11.56 -40.30
C VAL A 25 -17.75 11.98 -38.83
N ALA A 26 -18.48 11.20 -38.04
CA ALA A 26 -18.35 11.26 -36.60
C ALA A 26 -16.88 10.91 -36.33
N VAL A 27 -16.07 11.94 -36.10
CA VAL A 27 -14.74 11.75 -35.54
C VAL A 27 -15.01 11.17 -34.16
N LEU A 28 -14.95 9.84 -34.06
CA LEU A 28 -14.99 9.11 -32.81
C LEU A 28 -13.70 9.46 -32.06
N PHE A 29 -13.66 10.63 -31.45
CA PHE A 29 -12.76 10.84 -30.34
C PHE A 29 -13.21 9.84 -29.28
N PRO A 30 -12.37 8.87 -28.85
CA PRO A 30 -12.70 8.13 -27.66
C PRO A 30 -12.79 9.17 -26.55
N ALA A 31 -14.01 9.44 -26.08
CA ALA A 31 -14.17 10.13 -24.83
C ALA A 31 -13.50 9.20 -23.80
N THR A 32 -12.31 9.56 -23.35
CA THR A 32 -11.72 8.94 -22.18
C THR A 32 -12.72 9.15 -21.06
N ALA A 33 -13.46 8.09 -20.71
CA ALA A 33 -14.31 8.11 -19.54
C ALA A 33 -13.41 8.45 -18.37
N ALA A 34 -13.63 9.62 -17.76
CA ALA A 34 -12.96 9.97 -16.53
C ALA A 34 -13.26 8.86 -15.53
N ALA A 35 -12.23 8.41 -14.81
CA ALA A 35 -12.44 7.48 -13.70
C ALA A 35 -13.48 8.08 -12.76
N GLN A 36 -14.61 7.38 -12.60
CA GLN A 36 -15.61 7.75 -11.60
C GLN A 36 -15.14 7.19 -10.26
N PHE A 37 -14.95 8.08 -9.29
CA PHE A 37 -14.62 7.71 -7.93
C PHE A 37 -15.88 7.72 -7.06
N THR A 38 -16.08 6.67 -6.27
CA THR A 38 -17.10 6.62 -5.23
C THR A 38 -16.45 6.75 -3.87
N ALA A 39 -16.98 7.61 -3.01
CA ALA A 39 -16.53 7.73 -1.64
C ALA A 39 -17.15 6.63 -0.78
N VAL A 40 -16.33 5.98 0.05
CA VAL A 40 -16.76 5.03 1.08
C VAL A 40 -16.21 5.53 2.40
N ASP A 41 -17.10 5.75 3.36
CA ASP A 41 -16.70 5.96 4.75
C ASP A 41 -16.33 4.60 5.36
N LEU A 42 -15.12 4.49 5.91
CA LEU A 42 -14.61 3.25 6.50
C LEU A 42 -15.09 3.07 7.95
N GLY A 43 -15.66 4.11 8.56
CA GLY A 43 -16.06 4.15 9.96
C GLY A 43 -14.90 4.35 10.93
N THR A 44 -15.14 4.00 12.19
CA THR A 44 -14.16 4.07 13.28
C THR A 44 -14.27 2.82 14.16
N LEU A 45 -13.31 2.62 15.06
CA LEU A 45 -13.35 1.61 16.13
C LEU A 45 -14.26 2.02 17.32
N GLY A 46 -15.30 2.82 17.05
CA GLY A 46 -16.24 3.34 18.04
C GLY A 46 -15.86 4.70 18.63
N GLY A 47 -14.72 5.28 18.25
CA GLY A 47 -14.32 6.64 18.63
C GLY A 47 -14.70 7.69 17.58
N GLY A 48 -14.21 8.92 17.78
CA GLY A 48 -14.60 10.09 16.99
C GLY A 48 -13.84 10.33 15.67
N PHE A 49 -12.81 9.53 15.35
CA PHE A 49 -12.06 9.70 14.10
C PHE A 49 -11.37 8.41 13.63
N SER A 50 -11.01 8.39 12.36
CA SER A 50 -10.07 7.45 11.75
C SER A 50 -9.27 8.12 10.63
N TRP A 51 -8.08 7.60 10.33
CA TRP A 51 -7.24 7.99 9.19
C TRP A 51 -6.71 6.75 8.50
N ALA A 52 -6.90 6.65 7.19
CA ALA A 52 -6.30 5.61 6.35
C ALA A 52 -4.91 6.05 5.85
N HIS A 53 -3.95 5.12 5.86
CA HIS A 53 -2.56 5.36 5.45
C HIS A 53 -2.13 4.56 4.22
N ALA A 54 -2.60 3.31 4.09
CA ALA A 54 -2.23 2.46 2.96
C ALA A 54 -3.37 1.54 2.53
N VAL A 55 -3.30 1.11 1.27
CA VAL A 55 -4.22 0.15 0.65
C VAL A 55 -3.41 -0.84 -0.20
N ASN A 56 -3.76 -2.13 -0.17
CA ASN A 56 -3.14 -3.15 -1.02
C ASN A 56 -4.03 -3.55 -2.21
N ASN A 57 -3.54 -4.43 -3.08
CA ASN A 57 -4.27 -4.87 -4.28
C ASN A 57 -5.51 -5.72 -3.99
N ARG A 58 -5.69 -6.17 -2.75
CA ARG A 58 -6.90 -6.87 -2.30
C ARG A 58 -7.98 -5.92 -1.79
N GLY A 59 -7.73 -4.61 -1.80
CA GLY A 59 -8.64 -3.59 -1.28
C GLY A 59 -8.68 -3.53 0.24
N GLN A 60 -7.70 -4.13 0.93
CA GLN A 60 -7.56 -3.97 2.38
C GLN A 60 -6.92 -2.62 2.66
N VAL A 61 -7.49 -1.88 3.60
CA VAL A 61 -7.02 -0.54 3.98
C VAL A 61 -6.54 -0.57 5.42
N VAL A 62 -5.40 0.06 5.71
CA VAL A 62 -4.87 0.15 7.07
C VAL A 62 -4.68 1.60 7.49
N GLY A 63 -4.68 1.83 8.80
CA GLY A 63 -4.47 3.15 9.35
C GLY A 63 -4.56 3.18 10.87
N ARG A 64 -5.02 4.31 11.42
CA ARG A 64 -5.34 4.44 12.86
C ARG A 64 -6.76 4.93 13.08
N SER A 65 -7.38 4.51 14.17
CA SER A 65 -8.71 4.94 14.59
C SER A 65 -8.76 5.17 16.09
N ALA A 66 -9.56 6.15 16.51
CA ALA A 66 -9.98 6.24 17.89
C ALA A 66 -10.91 5.06 18.23
N THR A 67 -10.71 4.44 19.39
CA THR A 67 -11.60 3.42 19.95
C THR A 67 -12.70 4.07 20.80
N ALA A 68 -13.70 3.29 21.20
CA ALA A 68 -14.75 3.77 22.12
C ALA A 68 -14.21 4.23 23.50
N SER A 69 -13.05 3.73 23.93
CA SER A 69 -12.38 4.17 25.17
C SER A 69 -11.52 5.42 24.98
N GLY A 70 -11.40 5.94 23.75
CA GLY A 70 -10.57 7.08 23.40
C GLY A 70 -9.11 6.73 23.10
N ALA A 71 -8.71 5.46 23.16
CA ALA A 71 -7.38 5.01 22.74
C ALA A 71 -7.22 5.10 21.22
N HIS A 72 -5.98 5.10 20.73
CA HIS A 72 -5.67 5.14 19.29
C HIS A 72 -5.06 3.81 18.87
N HIS A 73 -5.81 3.05 18.08
CA HIS A 73 -5.34 1.74 17.63
C HIS A 73 -5.19 1.70 16.11
N ALA A 74 -4.21 0.93 15.67
CA ALA A 74 -4.07 0.49 14.30
C ALA A 74 -5.32 -0.30 13.89
N PHE A 75 -5.78 -0.13 12.67
CA PHE A 75 -6.90 -0.91 12.12
C PHE A 75 -6.54 -1.54 10.78
N ILE A 76 -7.29 -2.58 10.44
CA ILE A 76 -7.45 -3.07 9.07
C ILE A 76 -8.93 -3.04 8.70
N TRP A 77 -9.24 -2.47 7.54
CA TRP A 77 -10.56 -2.48 6.95
C TRP A 77 -10.57 -3.42 5.76
N GLU A 78 -11.55 -4.30 5.71
CA GLU A 78 -11.72 -5.27 4.64
C GLU A 78 -13.21 -5.60 4.49
N ALA A 79 -13.68 -5.62 3.23
CA ALA A 79 -15.04 -6.03 2.89
C ALA A 79 -16.14 -5.32 3.71
N GLY A 80 -16.00 -4.02 3.95
CA GLY A 80 -16.99 -3.22 4.69
C GLY A 80 -16.81 -3.18 6.20
N VAL A 81 -15.81 -3.87 6.75
CA VAL A 81 -15.63 -4.00 8.21
C VAL A 81 -14.27 -3.49 8.64
N MET A 82 -14.26 -2.51 9.56
CA MET A 82 -13.06 -2.10 10.29
C MET A 82 -12.81 -3.05 11.46
N ARG A 83 -11.60 -3.59 11.56
CA ARG A 83 -11.14 -4.44 12.66
C ARG A 83 -9.96 -3.79 13.35
N ASP A 84 -9.97 -3.89 14.67
CA ASP A 84 -8.86 -3.45 15.51
C ASP A 84 -7.67 -4.41 15.36
N LEU A 85 -6.48 -3.88 15.06
CA LEU A 85 -5.23 -4.64 15.05
C LEU A 85 -4.56 -4.66 16.43
N GLY A 86 -5.02 -3.82 17.35
CA GLY A 86 -4.58 -3.75 18.73
C GLY A 86 -3.19 -3.14 18.91
N THR A 87 -2.69 -3.29 20.13
CA THR A 87 -1.37 -2.84 20.59
C THR A 87 -0.57 -4.03 21.09
N LEU A 88 0.73 -3.84 21.32
CA LEU A 88 1.50 -4.80 22.14
C LEU A 88 0.92 -4.85 23.56
N PRO A 89 1.05 -5.98 24.29
CA PRO A 89 0.70 -6.03 25.71
C PRO A 89 1.38 -4.91 26.49
N GLY A 90 0.59 -4.14 27.27
CA GLY A 90 1.07 -2.95 28.00
C GLY A 90 1.04 -1.64 27.20
N GLY A 91 0.83 -1.72 25.88
CA GLY A 91 0.71 -0.56 24.98
C GLY A 91 -0.71 0.01 24.90
N SER A 92 -0.81 1.32 24.66
CA SER A 92 -2.08 2.06 24.51
C SER A 92 -2.23 2.81 23.19
N TYR A 93 -1.18 2.79 22.36
CA TYR A 93 -1.15 3.44 21.06
C TYR A 93 -0.59 2.50 20.00
N SER A 94 -1.24 2.46 18.83
CA SER A 94 -0.67 1.88 17.62
C SER A 94 -1.16 2.58 16.36
N GLU A 95 -0.34 2.51 15.31
CA GLU A 95 -0.63 3.10 14.00
C GLU A 95 -0.02 2.23 12.90
N ALA A 96 -0.86 1.79 11.96
CA ALA A 96 -0.44 1.05 10.78
C ALA A 96 -0.16 2.00 9.62
N LEU A 97 1.02 1.88 9.01
CA LEU A 97 1.51 2.78 7.96
C LEU A 97 1.58 2.14 6.58
N SER A 98 1.82 0.83 6.50
CA SER A 98 1.92 0.11 5.22
C SER A 98 1.37 -1.31 5.33
N ILE A 99 0.91 -1.86 4.21
CA ILE A 99 0.36 -3.21 4.07
C ILE A 99 0.81 -3.80 2.74
N ASN A 100 1.27 -5.06 2.75
CA ASN A 100 1.60 -5.78 1.53
C ASN A 100 0.40 -6.63 1.02
N ASP A 101 0.51 -7.22 -0.17
CA ASP A 101 -0.56 -8.03 -0.77
C ASP A 101 -0.78 -9.37 -0.06
N GLY A 102 0.17 -9.80 0.78
CA GLY A 102 0.00 -10.91 1.71
C GLY A 102 -0.92 -10.57 2.89
N GLY A 103 -1.13 -9.28 3.20
CA GLY A 103 -1.89 -8.81 4.36
C GLY A 103 -1.05 -8.59 5.61
N GLN A 104 0.27 -8.60 5.46
CA GLN A 104 1.17 -8.20 6.52
C GLN A 104 1.15 -6.68 6.62
N VAL A 105 0.94 -6.17 7.83
CA VAL A 105 0.79 -4.75 8.10
C VAL A 105 1.96 -4.30 8.97
N VAL A 106 2.55 -3.15 8.67
CA VAL A 106 3.63 -2.58 9.48
C VAL A 106 3.32 -1.17 9.92
N GLY A 107 3.97 -0.76 11.00
CA GLY A 107 3.85 0.57 11.55
C GLY A 107 4.57 0.68 12.87
N TRP A 108 3.96 1.32 13.84
CA TRP A 108 4.57 1.51 15.16
C TRP A 108 3.52 1.58 16.26
N GLY A 109 3.96 1.43 17.50
CA GLY A 109 3.12 1.56 18.68
C GLY A 109 3.94 1.84 19.93
N SER A 110 3.24 2.15 21.03
CA SER A 110 3.86 2.39 22.32
C SER A 110 3.90 1.12 23.17
N ILE A 111 5.00 0.91 23.90
CA ILE A 111 5.11 -0.07 24.99
C ILE A 111 6.02 0.50 26.06
N ASP A 112 5.56 0.56 27.32
CA ASP A 112 6.36 0.99 28.48
C ASP A 112 7.27 2.21 28.22
N GLU A 113 6.68 3.30 27.70
CA GLU A 113 7.32 4.57 27.29
C GLU A 113 8.20 4.54 26.03
N ALA A 114 8.46 3.37 25.43
CA ALA A 114 9.15 3.24 24.16
C ALA A 114 8.21 3.25 22.96
N THR A 115 8.74 3.65 21.80
CA THR A 115 8.09 3.43 20.50
C THR A 115 8.77 2.28 19.78
N CYS A 116 8.00 1.26 19.41
CA CYS A 116 8.49 0.08 18.69
C CYS A 116 7.94 0.01 17.28
N ALA A 117 8.77 -0.43 16.34
CA ALA A 117 8.35 -0.86 15.02
C ALA A 117 7.56 -2.17 15.15
N LEU A 118 6.35 -2.19 14.59
CA LEU A 118 5.42 -3.31 14.72
C LEU A 118 5.16 -3.97 13.37
N LEU A 119 4.95 -5.29 13.43
CA LEU A 119 4.40 -6.10 12.34
C LEU A 119 3.14 -6.82 12.85
N TRP A 120 2.03 -6.61 12.18
CA TRP A 120 0.83 -7.41 12.35
C TRP A 120 0.73 -8.45 11.25
N THR A 121 0.50 -9.71 11.63
CA THR A 121 0.29 -10.82 10.70
C THR A 121 -0.68 -11.81 11.34
N ASP A 122 -1.71 -12.21 10.60
CA ASP A 122 -2.71 -13.20 11.03
C ASP A 122 -3.32 -12.91 12.42
N GLY A 123 -3.63 -11.63 12.69
CA GLY A 123 -4.24 -11.19 13.96
C GLY A 123 -3.28 -11.12 15.14
N THR A 124 -1.98 -11.37 14.93
CA THR A 124 -0.95 -11.23 15.96
C THR A 124 -0.10 -10.00 15.70
N VAL A 125 0.33 -9.33 16.77
CA VAL A 125 1.27 -8.21 16.73
C VAL A 125 2.63 -8.67 17.22
N ARG A 126 3.68 -8.22 16.52
CA ARG A 126 5.07 -8.51 16.83
C ARG A 126 5.87 -7.22 16.91
N ASP A 127 6.68 -7.10 17.96
CA ASP A 127 7.77 -6.13 18.03
C ASP A 127 8.93 -6.57 17.12
N LEU A 128 9.38 -5.68 16.23
CA LEU A 128 10.52 -5.90 15.34
C LEU A 128 11.87 -5.61 16.01
N GLY A 129 11.85 -5.02 17.21
CA GLY A 129 13.02 -4.68 18.01
C GLY A 129 13.69 -3.37 17.57
N PHE A 130 14.98 -3.28 17.88
CA PHE A 130 15.80 -2.09 17.65
C PHE A 130 17.15 -2.48 17.04
N LEU A 131 17.82 -1.52 16.40
CA LEU A 131 19.24 -1.68 16.10
C LEU A 131 20.06 -1.73 17.41
N PRO A 132 21.26 -2.33 17.42
CA PRO A 132 22.11 -2.36 18.61
C PRO A 132 22.33 -0.97 19.21
N GLY A 133 21.97 -0.81 20.49
CA GLY A 133 22.02 0.48 21.20
C GLY A 133 20.86 1.44 20.90
N GLY A 134 19.87 1.01 20.12
CA GLY A 134 18.65 1.76 19.83
C GLY A 134 17.65 1.71 20.97
N ILE A 135 16.83 2.75 21.06
CA ILE A 135 15.77 2.87 22.08
C ILE A 135 14.37 3.00 21.50
N TRP A 136 14.25 3.50 20.25
CA TRP A 136 12.98 3.58 19.52
C TRP A 136 13.15 3.02 18.10
N SER A 137 12.05 2.56 17.51
CA SER A 137 12.00 2.14 16.10
C SER A 137 10.65 2.42 15.46
N PHE A 138 10.66 2.66 14.16
CA PHE A 138 9.48 2.92 13.35
C PHE A 138 9.58 2.09 12.07
N ALA A 139 8.59 1.24 11.79
CA ALA A 139 8.46 0.64 10.47
C ALA A 139 7.65 1.57 9.56
N ARG A 140 8.18 1.86 8.36
CA ARG A 140 7.59 2.80 7.40
C ARG A 140 6.93 2.11 6.23
N ASP A 141 7.56 1.05 5.72
CA ASP A 141 7.07 0.37 4.53
C ASP A 141 7.43 -1.12 4.52
N ILE A 142 6.65 -1.91 3.79
CA ILE A 142 6.81 -3.35 3.63
C ILE A 142 6.56 -3.76 2.18
N ASN A 143 7.38 -4.66 1.64
CA ASN A 143 7.12 -5.23 0.31
C ASN A 143 6.47 -6.63 0.39
N ASN A 144 6.07 -7.15 -0.77
CA ASN A 144 5.44 -8.48 -0.90
C ASN A 144 6.36 -9.66 -0.56
N ALA A 145 7.67 -9.44 -0.34
CA ALA A 145 8.59 -10.45 0.19
C ALA A 145 8.66 -10.43 1.73
N GLY A 146 7.88 -9.58 2.41
CA GLY A 146 7.89 -9.45 3.86
C GLY A 146 9.06 -8.64 4.42
N ARG A 147 9.83 -7.97 3.56
CA ARG A 147 10.92 -7.08 4.00
C ARG A 147 10.34 -5.75 4.46
N VAL A 148 10.72 -5.34 5.66
CA VAL A 148 10.26 -4.10 6.29
C VAL A 148 11.40 -3.09 6.32
N VAL A 149 11.12 -1.82 6.08
CA VAL A 149 12.10 -0.75 6.21
C VAL A 149 11.58 0.36 7.10
N GLY A 150 12.50 1.10 7.70
CA GLY A 150 12.17 2.26 8.52
C GLY A 150 13.39 2.83 9.20
N GLU A 151 13.22 3.35 10.41
CA GLU A 151 14.30 3.97 11.17
C GLU A 151 14.29 3.57 12.66
N SER A 152 15.48 3.45 13.26
CA SER A 152 15.67 3.24 14.70
C SER A 152 16.48 4.40 15.30
N LEU A 153 16.04 4.92 16.44
CA LEU A 153 16.75 5.98 17.17
C LEU A 153 17.83 5.37 18.06
N ILE A 154 19.08 5.74 17.81
CA ILE A 154 20.22 5.43 18.67
C ILE A 154 20.67 6.73 19.36
N PRO A 155 20.55 6.89 20.70
CA PRO A 155 20.77 8.17 21.37
C PRO A 155 22.13 8.82 21.09
N SER A 156 23.18 8.02 20.91
CA SER A 156 24.54 8.50 20.66
C SER A 156 24.77 8.97 19.23
N THR A 157 23.89 8.62 18.29
CA THR A 157 24.16 8.83 16.87
C THR A 157 22.97 9.35 16.05
N GLY A 158 21.74 9.33 16.57
CA GLY A 158 20.52 9.77 15.91
C GLY A 158 19.76 8.64 15.21
N TYR A 159 18.85 8.99 14.29
CA TYR A 159 18.06 8.01 13.54
C TYR A 159 18.89 7.22 12.53
N ARG A 160 18.66 5.91 12.45
CA ARG A 160 19.34 4.98 11.54
C ARG A 160 18.35 4.18 10.74
N ALA A 161 18.46 4.28 9.42
CA ALA A 161 17.63 3.52 8.52
C ALA A 161 17.95 2.02 8.67
N PHE A 162 16.91 1.20 8.72
CA PHE A 162 17.05 -0.25 8.81
C PHE A 162 16.30 -0.96 7.70
N VAL A 163 16.71 -2.20 7.44
CA VAL A 163 15.89 -3.23 6.82
C VAL A 163 15.72 -4.38 7.81
N TRP A 164 14.50 -4.87 7.94
CA TRP A 164 14.15 -6.05 8.73
C TRP A 164 13.72 -7.17 7.79
N GLU A 165 14.33 -8.33 7.95
CA GLU A 165 14.08 -9.53 7.15
C GLU A 165 14.32 -10.74 8.06
N ASP A 166 13.42 -11.73 8.02
CA ASP A 166 13.55 -13.00 8.75
C ASP A 166 13.88 -12.88 10.24
N GLY A 167 13.28 -11.90 10.93
CA GLY A 167 13.50 -11.72 12.37
C GLY A 167 14.67 -10.83 12.75
N VAL A 168 15.43 -10.33 11.78
CA VAL A 168 16.66 -9.57 12.04
C VAL A 168 16.55 -8.15 11.53
N MET A 169 16.73 -7.17 12.42
CA MET A 169 16.89 -5.75 12.06
C MET A 169 18.36 -5.45 11.73
N SER A 170 18.64 -5.00 10.51
CA SER A 170 19.98 -4.63 10.04
C SER A 170 20.03 -3.17 9.61
N GLU A 171 21.08 -2.46 10.01
CA GLU A 171 21.31 -1.08 9.58
C GLU A 171 21.60 -1.03 8.07
N LEU A 172 20.99 -0.06 7.37
CA LEU A 172 21.29 0.17 5.96
C LEU A 172 22.64 0.91 5.83
N PRO A 173 23.49 0.53 4.86
CA PRO A 173 24.81 1.15 4.70
C PRO A 173 24.73 2.67 4.55
N MET A 174 25.45 3.37 5.42
CA MET A 174 25.55 4.83 5.43
C MET A 174 26.90 5.29 5.98
N ARG A 175 27.28 6.54 5.69
CA ARG A 175 28.47 7.15 6.31
C ARG A 175 28.30 7.18 7.83
N PRO A 176 29.39 6.97 8.61
CA PRO A 176 29.32 7.02 10.07
C PRO A 176 28.70 8.34 10.55
N ARG A 177 27.81 8.23 11.54
CA ARG A 177 27.14 9.35 12.23
C ARG A 177 26.14 10.17 11.42
N ALA A 178 25.93 9.87 10.13
CA ALA A 178 24.84 10.51 9.37
C ALA A 178 23.50 9.91 9.80
N GLU A 179 22.54 10.76 10.13
CA GLU A 179 21.17 10.31 10.33
C GLU A 179 20.58 9.84 9.00
N SER A 180 19.81 8.76 9.04
CA SER A 180 19.21 8.17 7.84
C SER A 180 17.81 7.66 8.10
N TYR A 181 16.98 7.76 7.07
CA TYR A 181 15.56 7.45 7.11
C TYR A 181 15.19 6.64 5.87
N ALA A 182 14.76 5.39 6.03
CA ALA A 182 14.14 4.66 4.93
C ALA A 182 12.64 5.00 4.87
N ARG A 183 12.13 5.24 3.67
CA ARG A 183 10.75 5.71 3.45
C ARG A 183 9.92 4.76 2.62
N GLY A 184 10.53 4.00 1.72
CA GLY A 184 9.81 3.04 0.87
C GLY A 184 10.71 1.93 0.36
N ILE A 185 10.11 0.78 0.07
CA ILE A 185 10.77 -0.40 -0.47
C ILE A 185 9.92 -1.01 -1.60
N ASN A 186 10.54 -1.27 -2.76
CA ASN A 186 9.82 -1.91 -3.86
C ASN A 186 9.91 -3.46 -3.79
N GLY A 187 9.21 -4.14 -4.70
CA GLY A 187 9.22 -5.61 -4.81
C GLY A 187 10.58 -6.23 -5.14
N ARG A 188 11.53 -5.47 -5.71
CA ARG A 188 12.92 -5.93 -5.92
C ARG A 188 13.79 -5.79 -4.67
N GLY A 189 13.34 -5.01 -3.69
CA GLY A 189 14.12 -4.67 -2.50
C GLY A 189 15.00 -3.43 -2.68
N ASP A 190 14.72 -2.59 -3.69
CA ASP A 190 15.31 -1.25 -3.75
C ASP A 190 14.61 -0.37 -2.70
N ILE A 191 15.39 0.38 -1.93
CA ILE A 191 14.91 1.16 -0.79
C ILE A 191 15.19 2.64 -1.05
N VAL A 192 14.18 3.49 -0.91
CA VAL A 192 14.33 4.95 -1.03
C VAL A 192 14.24 5.61 0.33
N GLY A 193 14.86 6.78 0.46
CA GLY A 193 14.81 7.53 1.69
C GLY A 193 15.62 8.82 1.65
N ALA A 194 16.07 9.24 2.82
CA ALA A 194 16.91 10.42 2.98
C ALA A 194 18.00 10.20 4.03
N TYR A 195 19.05 11.02 3.97
CA TYR A 195 20.04 11.14 5.04
C TYR A 195 20.38 12.60 5.30
N ASP A 196 20.73 12.92 6.53
CA ASP A 196 21.26 14.24 6.91
C ASP A 196 22.79 14.23 6.80
N SER A 197 23.34 15.10 5.96
CA SER A 197 24.78 15.24 5.76
C SER A 197 25.45 16.19 6.76
N GLY A 198 24.70 16.77 7.69
CA GLY A 198 25.11 17.88 8.56
C GLY A 198 25.01 19.26 7.92
N ASN A 199 24.82 19.32 6.60
CA ASN A 199 24.64 20.55 5.82
C ASN A 199 23.27 20.57 5.09
N GLY A 200 22.41 19.59 5.35
CA GLY A 200 21.13 19.42 4.68
C GLY A 200 20.72 17.97 4.53
N ILE A 201 19.46 17.78 4.15
CA ILE A 201 18.86 16.47 3.92
C ILE A 201 18.96 16.12 2.43
N HIS A 202 19.51 14.96 2.13
CA HIS A 202 19.70 14.45 0.77
C HIS A 202 18.89 13.18 0.54
N ALA A 203 18.22 13.08 -0.61
CA ALA A 203 17.58 11.86 -1.04
C ALA A 203 18.62 10.76 -1.32
N ILE A 204 18.28 9.51 -1.00
CA ILE A 204 19.15 8.35 -1.24
C ILE A 204 18.35 7.13 -1.70
N LEU A 205 19.01 6.30 -2.50
CA LEU A 205 18.57 4.99 -2.95
C LEU A 205 19.58 3.94 -2.48
N TRP A 206 19.11 2.91 -1.77
CA TRP A 206 19.87 1.71 -1.46
C TRP A 206 19.42 0.57 -2.40
N THR A 207 20.37 -0.03 -3.10
CA THR A 207 20.16 -1.19 -3.97
C THR A 207 21.06 -2.35 -3.53
N LYS A 208 20.58 -3.59 -3.63
CA LYS A 208 21.45 -4.76 -3.49
C LYS A 208 22.37 -4.82 -4.74
N ARG A 209 23.66 -5.11 -4.53
CA ARG A 209 24.59 -5.43 -5.63
C ARG A 209 24.47 -6.89 -6.01
#